data_AF-A0A7C7QKC8-F1
#
_entry.id   AF-A0A7C7QKC8-F1
#
_cell.length_a   1.000
_cell.length_b   1.000
_cell.length_c   1.000
_cell.angle_alpha   90.00
_cell.angle_beta   90.00
_cell.angle_gamma   90.00
#
_symmetry.space_group_name_H-M   'P 1'
#
loop_
_entity.id
_entity.type
_entity.pdbx_description
1 polymer ?
#
loop_
_entity_poly.entity_id
_entity_poly.type
_entity_poly.pdbx_seq_one_letter_code
_entity_poly.pdbx_strand_id
1 'polypeptide(L)'
;AWAPVVHWDGRTKMKCYTPEDTKAEICLPPLEGQAFKSMKKRGVYKTFIPKVKANEEYRTLFSKAFPPNGEITHANMAIAIGAFERILVSNNSSFDKYMKGDKNALGPEAKRGMLIYEGKAKCIVCHSGPNLTDHSFHNIGVKSNDKGIGAKQKLESMQGAFKTPGLRNAILTAPYMHDGSLGTLEDVIRFYNRGGDKKENISSIIKPLNLSEQEIWDLVVFLSALTDPVFVDRPKIP
;
A
#
# COMPACT_ATOMS: atom_id res chain seq x y z
N ALA A 1 1.03 1.16 8.94
CA ALA A 1 0.15 0.45 7.98
C ALA A 1 0.18 -1.08 8.13
N TRP A 2 -0.97 -1.74 8.29
CA TRP A 2 -1.08 -3.21 8.33
C TRP A 2 -1.45 -3.73 6.93
N ALA A 3 -0.44 -3.92 6.07
CA ALA A 3 -0.63 -4.57 4.78
C ALA A 3 -0.04 -6.00 4.85
N PRO A 4 -0.86 -7.07 4.82
CA PRO A 4 -0.35 -8.45 4.82
C PRO A 4 0.40 -8.79 3.51
N VAL A 5 0.19 -7.99 2.46
CA VAL A 5 0.80 -8.15 1.15
C VAL A 5 1.46 -6.83 0.75
N VAL A 6 2.76 -6.88 0.46
CA VAL A 6 3.54 -5.73 0.01
C VAL A 6 4.12 -5.96 -1.40
N HIS A 7 4.35 -4.86 -2.12
CA HIS A 7 4.51 -4.78 -3.58
C HIS A 7 3.23 -5.07 -4.38
N TRP A 8 3.15 -4.50 -5.58
CA TRP A 8 2.04 -4.69 -6.53
C TRP A 8 1.80 -6.16 -6.91
N ASP A 9 2.85 -6.97 -6.96
CA ASP A 9 2.82 -8.37 -7.37
C ASP A 9 2.95 -9.34 -6.18
N GLY A 10 2.91 -8.83 -4.94
CA GLY A 10 3.03 -9.62 -3.71
C GLY A 10 4.33 -10.40 -3.54
N ARG A 11 5.44 -9.99 -4.17
CA ARG A 11 6.73 -10.74 -4.11
C ARG A 11 7.33 -10.88 -2.73
N THR A 12 6.99 -10.02 -1.80
CA THR A 12 7.55 -10.11 -0.46
C THR A 12 6.62 -10.93 0.41
N LYS A 13 7.18 -12.03 0.90
CA LYS A 13 6.58 -12.90 1.89
C LYS A 13 7.25 -12.64 3.24
N MET A 14 6.67 -13.20 4.29
CA MET A 14 7.37 -13.35 5.57
C MET A 14 8.72 -14.02 5.31
N LYS A 15 9.78 -13.47 5.90
CA LYS A 15 11.13 -13.95 5.70
C LYS A 15 11.71 -14.39 7.02
N CYS A 16 11.86 -15.70 7.18
CA CYS A 16 12.62 -16.27 8.29
C CYS A 16 14.08 -16.43 7.87
N TYR A 17 14.99 -16.14 8.78
CA TYR A 17 16.42 -16.40 8.61
C TYR A 17 17.06 -16.64 9.97
N THR A 18 18.13 -17.42 9.98
CA THR A 18 18.93 -17.66 11.18
C THR A 18 20.20 -16.85 11.08
N PRO A 19 20.42 -15.82 11.93
CA PRO A 19 21.71 -15.17 12.03
C PRO A 19 22.79 -16.19 12.37
N GLU A 20 23.97 -16.05 11.77
CA GLU A 20 25.14 -16.92 12.03
C GLU A 20 25.50 -16.96 13.51
N ASP A 21 25.29 -15.84 14.21
CA ASP A 21 25.74 -15.63 15.59
C ASP A 21 24.75 -16.10 16.67
N THR A 22 23.44 -16.12 16.38
CA THR A 22 22.41 -16.35 17.41
C THR A 22 21.77 -17.73 17.36
N LYS A 23 21.88 -18.46 16.23
CA LYS A 23 21.22 -19.75 15.94
C LYS A 23 19.68 -19.79 16.11
N ALA A 24 19.06 -18.72 16.58
CA ALA A 24 17.61 -18.57 16.68
C ALA A 24 17.03 -18.04 15.37
N GLU A 25 15.94 -18.65 14.90
CA GLU A 25 15.24 -18.21 13.70
C GLU A 25 14.51 -16.88 13.97
N ILE A 26 14.77 -15.88 13.12
CA ILE A 26 14.10 -14.58 13.15
C ILE A 26 13.21 -14.47 11.93
N CYS A 27 11.89 -14.36 12.15
CA CYS A 27 10.91 -14.15 11.11
C CYS A 27 10.52 -12.68 11.00
N LEU A 28 10.88 -12.06 9.88
CA LEU A 28 10.50 -10.69 9.53
C LEU A 28 9.15 -10.71 8.79
N PRO A 29 8.12 -10.00 9.30
CA PRO A 29 6.87 -9.80 8.58
C PRO A 29 7.10 -9.10 7.23
N PRO A 30 6.12 -9.07 6.31
CA PRO A 30 6.32 -8.55 4.96
C PRO A 30 6.89 -7.12 4.88
N LEU A 31 6.52 -6.23 5.80
CA LEU A 31 7.00 -4.85 5.85
C LEU A 31 8.52 -4.80 6.13
N GLU A 32 8.96 -5.42 7.22
CA GLU A 32 10.37 -5.56 7.57
C GLU A 32 11.13 -6.39 6.52
N GLY A 33 10.50 -7.43 5.98
CA GLY A 33 11.06 -8.27 4.92
C GLY A 33 11.35 -7.49 3.63
N GLN A 34 10.50 -6.51 3.30
CA GLN A 34 10.74 -5.59 2.18
C GLN A 34 11.93 -4.67 2.47
N ALA A 35 11.99 -4.07 3.65
CA ALA A 35 13.13 -3.22 4.05
C ALA A 35 14.46 -4.01 3.98
N PHE A 36 14.47 -5.20 4.58
CA PHE A 36 15.62 -6.12 4.54
C PHE A 36 16.06 -6.43 3.11
N LYS A 37 15.13 -6.86 2.25
CA LYS A 37 15.43 -7.25 0.87
C LYS A 37 15.93 -6.07 0.04
N SER A 38 15.35 -4.89 0.24
CA SER A 38 15.71 -3.66 -0.48
C SER A 38 17.12 -3.20 -0.13
N MET A 39 17.47 -3.20 1.16
CA MET A 39 18.83 -2.92 1.62
C MET A 39 19.83 -3.92 1.03
N LYS A 40 19.50 -5.22 1.03
CA LYS A 40 20.35 -6.28 0.45
C LYS A 40 20.58 -6.11 -1.05
N LYS A 41 19.49 -5.94 -1.83
CA LYS A 41 19.56 -5.91 -3.30
C LYS A 41 20.38 -4.74 -3.83
N ARG A 42 20.30 -3.58 -3.17
CA ARG A 42 21.03 -2.38 -3.59
C ARG A 42 22.47 -2.32 -3.10
N GLY A 43 22.93 -3.33 -2.35
CA GLY A 43 24.25 -3.32 -1.70
C GLY A 43 24.41 -2.24 -0.63
N VAL A 44 23.36 -1.46 -0.36
CA VAL A 44 23.35 -0.30 0.56
C VAL A 44 23.78 -0.73 1.94
N TYR A 45 23.41 -1.93 2.36
CA TYR A 45 23.81 -2.44 3.67
C TYR A 45 25.33 -2.50 3.89
N LYS A 46 26.11 -2.80 2.84
CA LYS A 46 27.58 -2.93 2.93
C LYS A 46 28.23 -1.58 3.22
N THR A 47 27.63 -0.49 2.76
CA THR A 47 28.15 0.87 2.93
C THR A 47 27.48 1.62 4.07
N PHE A 48 26.22 1.31 4.36
CA PHE A 48 25.43 2.03 5.35
C PHE A 48 25.60 1.48 6.77
N ILE A 49 25.64 0.15 6.97
CA ILE A 49 25.85 -0.41 8.31
C ILE A 49 27.17 0.07 8.93
N PRO A 50 28.32 0.06 8.23
CA PRO A 50 29.55 0.57 8.82
C PRO A 50 29.45 2.04 9.23
N LYS A 51 28.74 2.88 8.47
CA LYS A 51 28.50 4.29 8.81
C LYS A 51 27.65 4.44 10.06
N VAL A 52 26.56 3.69 10.16
CA VAL A 52 25.69 3.71 11.36
C VAL A 52 26.43 3.17 12.59
N LYS A 53 27.24 2.10 12.43
CA LYS A 53 28.09 1.56 13.49
C LYS A 53 29.17 2.53 13.98
N ALA A 54 29.67 3.40 13.10
CA ALA A 54 30.68 4.38 13.45
C ALA A 54 30.13 5.60 14.21
N ASN A 55 28.82 5.85 14.15
CA ASN A 55 28.18 6.97 14.82
C ASN A 55 27.80 6.60 16.27
N GLU A 56 28.24 7.41 17.23
CA GLU A 56 28.03 7.15 18.65
C GLU A 56 26.56 7.21 19.06
N GLU A 57 25.83 8.23 18.58
CA GLU A 57 24.42 8.40 18.89
C GLU A 57 23.58 7.23 18.36
N TYR A 58 23.84 6.78 17.14
CA TYR A 58 23.16 5.59 16.61
C TYR A 58 23.47 4.33 17.42
N ARG A 59 24.71 4.12 17.89
CA ARG A 59 25.00 2.99 18.79
C ARG A 59 24.15 3.08 20.05
N THR A 60 24.06 4.26 20.69
CA THR A 60 23.21 4.47 21.87
C THR A 60 21.73 4.19 21.58
N LEU A 61 21.21 4.69 20.45
CA LEU A 61 19.81 4.48 20.06
C LEU A 61 19.51 2.99 19.81
N PHE A 62 20.40 2.26 19.14
CA PHE A 62 20.23 0.83 18.90
C PHE A 62 20.34 0.01 20.20
N SER A 63 21.25 0.35 21.12
CA SER A 63 21.30 -0.28 22.45
C SER A 63 20.02 -0.12 23.24
N LYS A 64 19.35 1.04 23.13
CA LYS A 64 18.04 1.27 23.75
C LYS A 64 16.91 0.50 23.06
N ALA A 65 16.90 0.46 21.73
CA ALA A 65 15.83 -0.15 20.95
C ALA A 65 15.90 -1.68 20.90
N PHE A 66 17.10 -2.28 21.03
CA PHE A 66 17.34 -3.71 20.87
C PHE A 66 18.17 -4.30 22.03
N PRO A 67 17.65 -4.34 23.27
CA PRO A 67 18.35 -4.95 24.40
C PRO A 67 18.48 -6.48 24.21
N PRO A 68 19.51 -7.13 24.80
CA PRO A 68 20.56 -6.53 25.63
C PRO A 68 21.75 -5.94 24.84
N ASN A 69 21.99 -6.38 23.60
CA ASN A 69 23.27 -6.14 22.92
C ASN A 69 23.27 -4.97 21.93
N GLY A 70 22.10 -4.45 21.53
CA GLY A 70 22.02 -3.25 20.67
C GLY A 70 22.62 -3.40 19.29
N GLU A 71 22.75 -4.62 18.78
CA GLU A 71 23.54 -4.84 17.57
C GLU A 71 22.92 -4.14 16.34
N ILE A 72 23.74 -3.37 15.63
CA ILE A 72 23.35 -2.77 14.36
C ILE A 72 23.53 -3.82 13.26
N THR A 73 22.48 -4.63 13.07
CA THR A 73 22.40 -5.69 12.06
C THR A 73 21.42 -5.32 10.94
N HIS A 74 21.47 -6.04 9.81
CA HIS A 74 20.50 -5.87 8.73
C HIS A 74 19.05 -6.02 9.20
N ALA A 75 18.80 -6.94 10.11
CA ALA A 75 17.45 -7.17 10.59
C ALA A 75 17.01 -6.15 11.61
N ASN A 76 17.86 -5.74 12.56
CA ASN A 76 17.50 -4.69 13.51
C ASN A 76 17.22 -3.38 12.78
N MET A 77 17.98 -3.08 11.72
CA MET A 77 17.64 -1.98 10.82
C MET A 77 16.28 -2.15 10.14
N ALA A 78 16.00 -3.34 9.59
CA ALA A 78 14.72 -3.61 8.93
C ALA A 78 13.53 -3.53 9.91
N ILE A 79 13.71 -3.99 11.15
CA ILE A 79 12.74 -3.90 12.24
C ILE A 79 12.52 -2.44 12.63
N ALA A 80 13.58 -1.64 12.78
CA ALA A 80 13.46 -0.21 13.08
C ALA A 80 12.68 0.54 11.99
N ILE A 81 12.95 0.25 10.71
CA ILE A 81 12.21 0.82 9.58
C ILE A 81 10.74 0.38 9.62
N GLY A 82 10.47 -0.91 9.79
CA GLY A 82 9.10 -1.43 9.87
C GLY A 82 8.32 -0.86 11.07
N ALA A 83 8.98 -0.67 12.22
CA ALA A 83 8.40 -0.02 13.39
C ALA A 83 7.99 1.44 13.10
N PHE A 84 8.85 2.19 12.40
CA PHE A 84 8.51 3.54 11.96
C PHE A 84 7.35 3.54 10.94
N GLU A 85 7.37 2.66 9.93
CA GLU A 85 6.28 2.56 8.94
C GLU A 85 4.93 2.12 9.56
N ARG A 86 4.95 1.45 10.72
CA ARG A 86 3.72 1.06 11.45
C ARG A 86 2.99 2.24 12.06
N ILE A 87 3.70 3.28 12.49
CA ILE A 87 3.10 4.49 13.08
C ILE A 87 2.55 5.46 12.02
N LEU A 88 2.91 5.27 10.75
CA LEU A 88 2.35 6.03 9.62
C LEU A 88 0.94 5.50 9.31
N VAL A 89 -0.06 6.03 10.02
CA VAL A 89 -1.46 5.61 9.95
C VAL A 89 -2.34 6.81 9.63
N SER A 90 -3.19 6.63 8.64
CA SER A 90 -4.28 7.55 8.28
C SER A 90 -5.59 6.92 8.77
N ASN A 91 -6.29 7.55 9.72
CA ASN A 91 -7.51 7.02 10.34
C ASN A 91 -8.45 8.10 10.93
N ASN A 92 -8.26 9.35 10.51
CA ASN A 92 -9.01 10.52 10.98
C ASN A 92 -9.51 11.42 9.83
N SER A 93 -9.68 10.85 8.63
CA SER A 93 -10.25 11.56 7.48
C SER A 93 -11.71 11.99 7.74
N SER A 94 -12.24 12.85 6.87
CA SER A 94 -13.66 13.22 6.89
C SER A 94 -14.58 11.99 6.83
N PHE A 95 -14.21 10.99 6.03
CA PHE A 95 -14.90 9.71 6.00
C PHE A 95 -14.82 8.96 7.35
N ASP A 96 -13.63 8.89 7.98
CA ASP A 96 -13.49 8.22 9.27
C ASP A 96 -14.34 8.88 10.37
N LYS A 97 -14.39 10.22 10.40
CA LYS A 97 -15.24 10.98 11.34
C LYS A 97 -16.72 10.71 11.11
N TYR A 98 -17.14 10.66 9.84
CA TYR A 98 -18.50 10.32 9.47
C TYR A 98 -18.90 8.91 9.92
N MET A 99 -18.01 7.92 9.73
CA MET A 99 -18.21 6.55 10.19
C MET A 99 -18.25 6.43 11.72
N LYS A 100 -17.58 7.33 12.45
CA LYS A 100 -17.63 7.43 13.92
C LYS A 100 -18.87 8.17 14.45
N GLY A 101 -19.75 8.67 13.58
CA GLY A 101 -21.03 9.26 13.95
C GLY A 101 -21.18 10.75 13.67
N ASP A 102 -20.12 11.46 13.29
CA ASP A 102 -20.21 12.87 12.90
C ASP A 102 -20.86 13.01 11.51
N LYS A 103 -22.19 13.15 11.48
CA LYS A 103 -22.97 13.24 10.24
C LYS A 103 -22.64 14.48 9.40
N ASN A 104 -21.96 15.46 9.97
CA ASN A 104 -21.57 16.70 9.28
C ASN A 104 -20.16 16.64 8.70
N ALA A 105 -19.36 15.63 9.05
CA ALA A 105 -18.00 15.47 8.52
C ALA A 105 -17.94 15.20 7.01
N LEU A 106 -19.04 14.69 6.42
CA LEU A 106 -19.12 14.36 5.00
C LEU A 106 -20.17 15.22 4.29
N GLY A 107 -19.72 15.96 3.27
CA GLY A 107 -20.59 16.78 2.41
C GLY A 107 -21.57 15.96 1.58
N PRO A 108 -22.63 16.58 1.03
CA PRO A 108 -23.66 15.87 0.28
C PRO A 108 -23.12 15.14 -0.97
N GLU A 109 -22.15 15.71 -1.69
CA GLU A 109 -21.46 15.12 -2.85
C GLU A 109 -20.74 13.84 -2.45
N ALA A 110 -19.91 13.89 -1.41
CA ALA A 110 -19.18 12.74 -0.91
C ALA A 110 -20.11 11.64 -0.39
N LYS A 111 -21.26 12.00 0.19
CA LYS A 111 -22.29 11.02 0.60
C LYS A 111 -22.91 10.32 -0.61
N ARG A 112 -23.24 11.05 -1.69
CA ARG A 112 -23.72 10.43 -2.94
C ARG A 112 -22.63 9.53 -3.54
N GLY A 113 -21.39 9.99 -3.57
CA GLY A 113 -20.23 9.22 -4.03
C GLY A 113 -20.03 7.92 -3.25
N MET A 114 -20.17 7.96 -1.92
CA MET A 114 -20.12 6.77 -1.06
C MET A 114 -21.22 5.76 -1.41
N LEU A 115 -22.45 6.20 -1.66
CA LEU A 115 -23.55 5.32 -2.06
C LEU A 115 -23.31 4.71 -3.45
N ILE A 116 -22.73 5.46 -4.38
CA ILE A 116 -22.34 4.96 -5.71
C ILE A 116 -21.22 3.93 -5.58
N TYR A 117 -20.21 4.22 -4.75
CA TYR A 117 -19.06 3.36 -4.46
C TYR A 117 -19.48 1.99 -3.92
N GLU A 118 -20.47 1.97 -3.01
CA GLU A 118 -21.01 0.74 -2.44
C GLU A 118 -21.99 0.04 -3.39
N GLY A 119 -22.86 0.80 -4.04
CA GLY A 119 -23.95 0.31 -4.88
C GLY A 119 -23.56 0.15 -6.35
N LYS A 120 -23.89 1.16 -7.16
CA LYS A 120 -23.85 1.09 -8.63
C LYS A 120 -22.45 0.75 -9.17
N ALA A 121 -21.40 1.38 -8.64
CA ALA A 121 -20.03 1.19 -9.12
C ALA A 121 -19.36 -0.08 -8.54
N LYS A 122 -19.90 -0.64 -7.45
CA LYS A 122 -19.39 -1.85 -6.77
C LYS A 122 -17.89 -1.80 -6.41
N CYS A 123 -17.33 -0.60 -6.22
CA CYS A 123 -15.93 -0.42 -5.86
C CYS A 123 -15.59 -1.13 -4.53
N ILE A 124 -16.55 -1.16 -3.59
CA ILE A 124 -16.43 -1.84 -2.30
C ILE A 124 -16.11 -3.34 -2.40
N VAL A 125 -16.42 -4.01 -3.52
CA VAL A 125 -16.17 -5.45 -3.69
C VAL A 125 -14.68 -5.79 -3.51
N CYS A 126 -13.79 -4.92 -4.01
CA CYS A 126 -12.34 -5.07 -3.82
C CYS A 126 -11.78 -4.06 -2.82
N HIS A 127 -12.37 -2.89 -2.70
CA HIS A 127 -11.89 -1.83 -1.81
C HIS A 127 -12.73 -1.74 -0.54
N SER A 128 -12.56 -2.71 0.36
CA SER A 128 -13.34 -2.82 1.60
C SER A 128 -12.47 -2.75 2.87
N GLY A 129 -13.14 -2.70 4.02
CA GLY A 129 -12.50 -2.71 5.32
C GLY A 129 -11.71 -1.44 5.65
N PRO A 130 -10.95 -1.43 6.76
CA PRO A 130 -10.33 -0.22 7.29
C PRO A 130 -9.32 0.46 6.36
N ASN A 131 -8.69 -0.28 5.45
CA ASN A 131 -7.72 0.28 4.49
C ASN A 131 -8.28 0.40 3.07
N LEU A 132 -9.57 0.07 2.87
CA LEU A 132 -10.23 0.06 1.56
C LEU A 132 -9.49 -0.81 0.54
N THR A 133 -9.24 -2.06 0.93
CA THR A 133 -8.57 -3.08 0.13
C THR A 133 -8.88 -4.47 0.70
N ASP A 134 -9.18 -5.41 -0.18
CA ASP A 134 -9.33 -6.83 0.10
C ASP A 134 -7.99 -7.56 0.21
N HIS A 135 -6.87 -6.85 -0.04
CA HIS A 135 -5.52 -7.39 -0.14
C HIS A 135 -5.34 -8.53 -1.16
N SER A 136 -6.30 -8.69 -2.08
CA SER A 136 -6.30 -9.71 -3.13
C SER A 136 -5.67 -9.18 -4.43
N PHE A 137 -5.66 -10.03 -5.47
CA PHE A 137 -5.08 -9.74 -6.77
C PHE A 137 -6.12 -9.81 -7.87
N HIS A 138 -6.21 -8.75 -8.68
CA HIS A 138 -7.15 -8.67 -9.77
C HIS A 138 -6.47 -8.12 -11.02
N ASN A 139 -6.80 -8.68 -12.18
CA ASN A 139 -6.50 -8.06 -13.46
C ASN A 139 -7.70 -7.20 -13.86
N ILE A 140 -7.50 -5.88 -13.87
CA ILE A 140 -8.55 -4.90 -14.18
C ILE A 140 -8.53 -4.44 -15.65
N GLY A 141 -7.65 -5.02 -16.47
CA GLY A 141 -7.53 -4.68 -17.88
C GLY A 141 -6.66 -3.45 -18.17
N VAL A 142 -5.63 -3.17 -17.36
CA VAL A 142 -4.62 -2.17 -17.71
C VAL A 142 -3.76 -2.69 -18.87
N LYS A 143 -3.50 -1.87 -19.88
CA LYS A 143 -2.66 -2.23 -21.04
C LYS A 143 -1.19 -2.33 -20.63
N SER A 144 -0.79 -3.51 -20.16
CA SER A 144 0.58 -3.79 -19.74
C SER A 144 1.03 -5.18 -20.19
N ASN A 145 2.35 -5.32 -20.39
CA ASN A 145 3.03 -6.60 -20.60
C ASN A 145 3.55 -7.20 -19.29
N ASP A 146 3.46 -6.47 -18.16
CA ASP A 146 3.79 -7.01 -16.85
C ASP A 146 2.74 -8.06 -16.45
N LYS A 147 3.24 -9.26 -16.14
CA LYS A 147 2.45 -10.42 -15.79
C LYS A 147 1.97 -10.43 -14.33
N GLY A 148 2.40 -9.46 -13.53
CA GLY A 148 1.97 -9.32 -12.14
C GLY A 148 2.24 -10.57 -11.31
N ILE A 149 1.26 -10.97 -10.49
CA ILE A 149 1.40 -12.18 -9.66
C ILE A 149 1.37 -13.48 -10.48
N GLY A 150 0.73 -13.48 -11.65
CA GLY A 150 0.61 -14.65 -12.52
C GLY A 150 1.96 -15.25 -12.95
N ALA A 151 2.97 -14.40 -13.19
CA ALA A 151 4.33 -14.87 -13.49
C ALA A 151 4.94 -15.73 -12.38
N LYS A 152 4.60 -15.47 -11.11
CA LYS A 152 5.16 -16.19 -9.96
C LYS A 152 4.39 -17.45 -9.64
N GLN A 153 3.06 -17.35 -9.67
CA GLN A 153 2.20 -18.51 -9.37
C GLN A 153 2.17 -19.50 -10.53
N LYS A 154 2.65 -19.12 -11.72
CA LYS A 154 2.54 -19.90 -12.96
C LYS A 154 1.07 -20.27 -13.27
N LEU A 155 0.15 -19.37 -12.91
CA LEU A 155 -1.28 -19.51 -13.18
C LEU A 155 -1.67 -18.56 -14.31
N GLU A 156 -2.21 -19.12 -15.39
CA GLU A 156 -2.73 -18.37 -16.55
C GLU A 156 -3.85 -17.39 -16.14
N SER A 157 -4.76 -17.83 -15.27
CA SER A 157 -5.89 -17.01 -14.80
C SER A 157 -5.46 -15.77 -14.00
N MET A 158 -4.22 -15.73 -13.52
CA MET A 158 -3.67 -14.61 -12.72
C MET A 158 -2.69 -13.74 -13.51
N GLN A 159 -2.53 -13.96 -14.82
CA GLN A 159 -1.67 -13.13 -15.66
C GLN A 159 -2.17 -11.69 -15.70
N GLY A 160 -1.29 -10.74 -15.39
CA GLY A 160 -1.62 -9.32 -15.31
C GLY A 160 -2.41 -8.92 -14.06
N ALA A 161 -2.58 -9.83 -13.09
CA ALA A 161 -3.25 -9.51 -11.83
C ALA A 161 -2.29 -8.83 -10.84
N PHE A 162 -2.76 -7.72 -10.27
CA PHE A 162 -2.03 -6.91 -9.30
C PHE A 162 -2.85 -6.73 -8.02
N LYS A 163 -2.14 -6.50 -6.92
CA LYS A 163 -2.73 -6.30 -5.61
C LYS A 163 -3.65 -5.08 -5.63
N THR A 164 -4.86 -5.21 -5.10
CA THR A 164 -5.75 -4.08 -4.82
C THR A 164 -5.02 -3.07 -3.90
N PRO A 165 -4.76 -1.82 -4.32
CA PRO A 165 -4.18 -0.81 -3.43
C PRO A 165 -5.22 -0.36 -2.39
N GLY A 166 -4.75 0.07 -1.21
CA GLY A 166 -5.62 0.79 -0.29
C GLY A 166 -5.91 2.19 -0.84
N LEU A 167 -7.09 2.74 -0.53
CA LEU A 167 -7.53 4.04 -1.07
C LEU A 167 -7.32 5.22 -0.13
N ARG A 168 -6.81 4.99 1.09
CA ARG A 168 -6.45 6.09 2.00
C ARG A 168 -5.41 6.99 1.36
N ASN A 169 -5.65 8.31 1.41
CA ASN A 169 -4.79 9.32 0.79
C ASN A 169 -4.59 9.19 -0.74
N ALA A 170 -5.46 8.47 -1.46
CA ALA A 170 -5.27 8.21 -2.89
C ALA A 170 -5.11 9.50 -3.73
N ILE A 171 -5.83 10.58 -3.39
CA ILE A 171 -5.75 11.87 -4.11
C ILE A 171 -4.33 12.49 -4.07
N LEU A 172 -3.49 12.09 -3.10
CA LEU A 172 -2.13 12.61 -2.90
C LEU A 172 -1.05 11.76 -3.59
N THR A 173 -1.43 10.66 -4.26
CA THR A 173 -0.48 9.64 -4.74
C THR A 173 -0.52 9.42 -6.24
N ALA A 174 -0.91 10.45 -7.00
CA ALA A 174 -0.79 10.42 -8.46
C ALA A 174 0.69 10.23 -8.88
N PRO A 175 0.97 9.58 -10.04
CA PRO A 175 0.01 8.96 -10.96
C PRO A 175 -0.50 7.59 -10.46
N TYR A 176 -1.53 7.07 -11.12
CA TYR A 176 -2.29 5.88 -10.71
C TYR A 176 -2.00 4.64 -11.55
N MET A 177 -2.52 3.50 -11.10
CA MET A 177 -2.24 2.13 -11.59
C MET A 177 -0.83 1.63 -11.22
N HIS A 178 -0.55 0.35 -11.49
CA HIS A 178 0.75 -0.25 -11.16
C HIS A 178 1.90 0.27 -12.03
N ASP A 179 1.57 0.89 -13.17
CA ASP A 179 2.51 1.43 -14.16
C ASP A 179 2.49 2.97 -14.24
N GLY A 180 1.66 3.66 -13.46
CA GLY A 180 1.57 5.12 -13.48
C GLY A 180 0.90 5.69 -14.73
N SER A 181 0.13 4.89 -15.47
CA SER A 181 -0.45 5.28 -16.77
C SER A 181 -1.55 6.33 -16.71
N LEU A 182 -2.20 6.53 -15.56
CA LEU A 182 -3.32 7.47 -15.40
C LEU A 182 -2.95 8.64 -14.49
N GLY A 183 -3.30 9.86 -14.89
CA GLY A 183 -2.87 11.09 -14.19
C GLY A 183 -3.78 11.51 -13.05
N THR A 184 -5.09 11.23 -13.15
CA THR A 184 -6.10 11.72 -12.20
C THR A 184 -7.00 10.60 -11.67
N LEU A 185 -7.66 10.82 -10.51
CA LEU A 185 -8.71 9.89 -10.06
C LEU A 185 -9.91 9.85 -11.00
N GLU A 186 -10.18 10.95 -11.71
CA GLU A 186 -11.19 10.98 -12.76
C GLU A 186 -10.85 9.98 -13.87
N ASP A 187 -9.60 9.96 -14.35
CA ASP A 187 -9.13 9.00 -15.36
C ASP A 187 -9.29 7.55 -14.88
N VAL A 188 -9.01 7.30 -13.60
CA VAL A 188 -9.20 5.99 -12.97
C VAL A 188 -10.68 5.59 -12.99
N ILE A 189 -11.58 6.47 -12.56
CA ILE A 189 -13.01 6.18 -12.54
C ILE A 189 -13.53 5.99 -13.97
N ARG A 190 -13.09 6.80 -14.93
CA ARG A 190 -13.43 6.64 -16.35
C ARG A 190 -12.90 5.34 -16.93
N PHE A 191 -11.74 4.86 -16.47
CA PHE A 191 -11.19 3.54 -16.83
C PHE A 191 -12.11 2.40 -16.38
N TYR A 192 -12.59 2.45 -15.14
CA TYR A 192 -13.58 1.49 -14.67
C TYR A 192 -14.93 1.66 -15.40
N ASN A 193 -15.35 2.89 -15.69
CA ASN A 193 -16.63 3.17 -16.34
C ASN A 193 -16.75 2.52 -17.73
N ARG A 194 -15.63 2.42 -18.47
CA ARG A 194 -15.54 1.72 -19.77
C ARG A 194 -15.18 0.23 -19.66
N GLY A 195 -15.03 -0.31 -18.44
CA GLY A 195 -14.77 -1.73 -18.18
C GLY A 195 -13.34 -2.19 -18.48
N GLY A 196 -12.35 -1.31 -18.33
CA GLY A 196 -10.94 -1.61 -18.58
C GLY A 196 -10.56 -1.70 -20.07
N ASP A 197 -9.27 -1.56 -20.36
CA ASP A 197 -8.74 -1.34 -21.71
C ASP A 197 -8.18 -2.61 -22.39
N LYS A 198 -7.89 -3.65 -21.61
CA LYS A 198 -7.35 -4.94 -22.03
C LYS A 198 -8.29 -6.07 -21.56
N LYS A 199 -8.63 -7.02 -22.43
CA LYS A 199 -9.67 -8.03 -22.14
C LYS A 199 -9.11 -9.41 -21.80
N GLU A 200 -7.83 -9.67 -22.07
CA GLU A 200 -7.19 -10.94 -21.74
C GLU A 200 -7.03 -11.11 -20.23
N ASN A 201 -7.53 -12.23 -19.70
CA ASN A 201 -7.48 -12.60 -18.28
C ASN A 201 -8.06 -11.54 -17.32
N ILE A 202 -8.92 -10.65 -17.82
CA ILE A 202 -9.58 -9.65 -16.99
C ILE A 202 -10.55 -10.32 -16.01
N SER A 203 -10.62 -9.80 -14.78
CA SER A 203 -11.56 -10.30 -13.78
C SER A 203 -13.01 -10.11 -14.24
N SER A 204 -13.86 -11.10 -14.02
CA SER A 204 -15.26 -11.13 -14.46
C SER A 204 -16.14 -10.05 -13.81
N ILE A 205 -15.67 -9.45 -12.71
CA ILE A 205 -16.33 -8.32 -12.04
C ILE A 205 -16.14 -6.99 -12.78
N ILE A 206 -15.15 -6.91 -13.68
CA ILE A 206 -14.83 -5.67 -14.40
C ILE A 206 -15.72 -5.57 -15.64
N LYS A 207 -16.71 -4.69 -15.55
CA LYS A 207 -17.70 -4.42 -16.59
C LYS A 207 -17.94 -2.92 -16.70
N PRO A 208 -18.41 -2.41 -17.85
CA PRO A 208 -18.83 -1.02 -17.97
C PRO A 208 -19.86 -0.67 -16.88
N LEU A 209 -19.67 0.48 -16.23
CA LEU A 209 -20.47 0.87 -15.07
C LEU A 209 -21.64 1.79 -15.44
N ASN A 210 -21.60 2.39 -16.64
CA ASN A 210 -22.59 3.34 -17.14
C ASN A 210 -22.88 4.47 -16.13
N LEU A 211 -21.82 5.00 -15.53
CA LEU A 211 -21.86 6.17 -14.66
C LEU A 211 -22.05 7.43 -15.53
N SER A 212 -22.93 8.30 -15.07
CA SER A 212 -23.08 9.68 -15.55
C SER A 212 -21.90 10.54 -15.09
N GLU A 213 -21.75 11.71 -15.71
CA GLU A 213 -20.72 12.69 -15.32
C GLU A 213 -20.83 13.10 -13.84
N GLN A 214 -22.06 13.30 -13.34
CA GLN A 214 -22.26 13.64 -11.93
C GLN A 214 -21.81 12.51 -11.00
N GLU A 215 -22.10 11.25 -11.35
CA GLU A 215 -21.69 10.11 -10.52
C GLU A 215 -20.17 9.92 -10.51
N ILE A 216 -19.49 10.21 -11.62
CA ILE A 216 -18.03 10.22 -11.69
C ILE A 216 -17.46 11.27 -10.73
N TRP A 217 -17.98 12.51 -10.78
CA TRP A 217 -17.51 13.57 -9.89
C TRP A 217 -17.82 13.30 -8.42
N ASP A 218 -19.02 12.80 -8.10
CA ASP A 218 -19.38 12.43 -6.74
C ASP A 218 -18.41 11.36 -6.18
N LEU A 219 -17.98 10.38 -7.01
CA LEU A 219 -16.95 9.41 -6.64
C LEU A 219 -15.59 10.06 -6.39
N VAL A 220 -15.14 11.00 -7.23
CA VAL A 220 -13.89 11.74 -7.01
C VAL A 220 -13.92 12.48 -5.66
N VAL A 221 -15.05 13.12 -5.35
CA VAL A 221 -15.25 13.85 -4.09
C VAL A 221 -15.25 12.89 -2.90
N PHE A 222 -15.90 11.73 -3.02
CA PHE A 222 -15.83 10.68 -2.00
C PHE A 222 -14.40 10.18 -1.76
N LEU A 223 -13.65 9.86 -2.82
CA LEU A 223 -12.26 9.42 -2.70
C LEU A 223 -11.36 10.49 -2.06
N SER A 224 -11.64 11.77 -2.32
CA SER A 224 -10.95 12.88 -1.68
C SER A 224 -11.23 12.94 -0.17
N ALA A 225 -12.44 12.57 0.27
CA ALA A 225 -12.81 12.52 1.68
C ALA A 225 -12.11 11.41 2.48
N LEU A 226 -11.36 10.52 1.81
CA LEU A 226 -10.50 9.49 2.41
C LEU A 226 -9.10 10.03 2.78
N THR A 227 -8.89 11.33 2.64
CA THR A 227 -7.59 11.98 2.85
C THR A 227 -7.42 12.38 4.31
N ASP A 228 -6.31 11.96 4.88
CA ASP A 228 -5.79 12.27 6.21
C ASP A 228 -4.27 12.11 6.12
N PRO A 229 -3.56 13.19 5.71
CA PRO A 229 -2.12 13.17 5.51
C PRO A 229 -1.41 12.93 6.84
N VAL A 230 -0.38 12.09 6.83
CA VAL A 230 0.44 11.83 8.01
C VAL A 230 1.61 12.80 8.01
N PHE A 231 1.72 13.63 9.05
CA PHE A 231 2.85 14.51 9.27
C PHE A 231 3.85 13.86 10.21
N VAL A 232 5.12 13.94 9.86
CA VAL A 232 6.23 13.42 10.66
C VAL A 232 7.24 14.53 10.84
N ASP A 233 7.58 14.83 12.09
CA ASP A 233 8.68 15.73 12.38
C ASP A 233 9.98 15.11 11.89
N ARG A 234 10.70 15.87 11.06
CA ARG A 234 11.96 15.39 10.51
C ARG A 234 12.96 15.20 11.66
N PRO A 235 13.50 13.99 11.88
CA PRO A 235 14.49 13.78 12.93
C PRO A 235 15.78 14.53 12.57
N LYS A 236 16.47 15.03 13.59
CA LYS A 236 17.86 15.45 13.45
C LYS A 236 18.69 14.20 13.18
N ILE A 237 19.42 14.20 12.06
CA ILE A 237 20.28 13.08 11.69
C ILE A 237 21.60 13.26 12.44
N PRO A 238 22.06 12.25 13.21
CA PRO A 238 23.35 12.27 13.88
C PRO A 238 24.58 12.35 12.96
#